data_AF-A0A1W1X1X2-F1
#
_entry.id   AF-A0A1W1X1X2-F1
#
_cell.length_a   1.000
_cell.length_b   1.000
_cell.length_c   1.000
_cell.angle_alpha   90.00
_cell.angle_beta   90.00
_cell.angle_gamma   90.00
#
_symmetry.space_group_name_H-M   'P 1'
#
loop_
_entity.id
_entity.type
_entity.pdbx_description
1 polymer ?
#
loop_
_entity_poly.entity_id
_entity_poly.type
_entity_poly.pdbx_seq_one_letter_code
_entity_poly.pdbx_strand_id
1 'polypeptide(L)'
;MKFPPVQPGTIVVLGAGRFGSLAARRLPARYRKASIVLVDRDASRLQGVDAPSPVEKVQDDALTFLNTLERPNLWIVPAVPIHVAWQWVLSRLQKVGSAHPLPVPAEMDHQVPNPLRIDGETLYASFAHFKCPDNCPEPDKICTFTGKPRPGILYRHLARVSVPGHSIHVLRSWQLAPGVGGYTLGHLHDILHAVEAVPGRHILATSCSCHAVLNGLAWGGKDFRAHA
;
A
#
# COMPACT_ATOMS: atom_id res chain seq x y z
N MET A 1 -11.97 12.93 10.81
CA MET A 1 -11.35 11.78 10.13
C MET A 1 -11.77 11.82 8.67
N LYS A 2 -10.86 11.69 7.71
CA LYS A 2 -11.24 11.64 6.30
C LYS A 2 -11.92 10.30 6.03
N PHE A 3 -13.11 10.32 5.47
CA PHE A 3 -13.78 9.09 5.06
C PHE A 3 -13.13 8.55 3.79
N PRO A 4 -13.02 7.21 3.66
CA PRO A 4 -12.62 6.61 2.39
C PRO A 4 -13.63 7.01 1.29
N PRO A 5 -13.18 7.07 0.01
CA PRO A 5 -14.04 7.47 -1.10
C PRO A 5 -15.16 6.45 -1.37
N VAL A 6 -14.98 5.21 -0.93
CA VAL A 6 -15.94 4.11 -1.06
C VAL A 6 -16.13 3.46 0.31
N GLN A 7 -17.38 3.21 0.71
CA GLN A 7 -17.66 2.47 1.94
C GLN A 7 -17.23 1.00 1.77
N PRO A 8 -16.47 0.42 2.71
CA PRO A 8 -16.04 -0.96 2.57
C PRO A 8 -17.19 -1.96 2.67
N GLY A 9 -17.35 -2.80 1.63
CA GLY A 9 -18.18 -4.02 1.69
C GLY A 9 -17.37 -5.24 2.11
N THR A 10 -16.15 -5.39 1.58
CA THR A 10 -15.19 -6.42 1.98
C THR A 10 -13.84 -5.78 2.23
N ILE A 11 -13.17 -6.17 3.32
CA ILE A 11 -11.81 -5.75 3.66
C ILE A 11 -10.94 -6.99 3.84
N VAL A 12 -9.89 -7.08 3.04
CA VAL A 12 -8.85 -8.11 3.14
C VAL A 12 -7.65 -7.52 3.86
N VAL A 13 -7.29 -8.12 4.98
CA VAL A 13 -6.11 -7.81 5.78
C VAL A 13 -5.04 -8.84 5.47
N LEU A 14 -3.93 -8.39 4.87
CA LEU A 14 -2.82 -9.23 4.45
C LEU A 14 -1.75 -9.24 5.53
N GLY A 15 -1.64 -10.34 6.27
CA GLY A 15 -0.77 -10.56 7.43
C GLY A 15 -1.55 -10.50 8.74
N ALA A 16 -1.29 -11.45 9.64
CA ALA A 16 -1.89 -11.61 10.96
C ALA A 16 -0.95 -11.29 12.13
N GLY A 17 0.23 -10.71 11.85
CA GLY A 17 1.12 -10.14 12.86
C GLY A 17 0.52 -8.89 13.53
N ARG A 18 1.34 -8.15 14.30
CA ARG A 18 0.90 -7.00 15.14
C ARG A 18 -0.12 -6.07 14.48
N PHE A 19 0.17 -5.58 13.26
CA PHE A 19 -0.69 -4.62 12.56
C PHE A 19 -1.93 -5.29 11.95
N GLY A 20 -1.81 -6.55 11.53
CA GLY A 20 -2.92 -7.37 11.07
C GLY A 20 -3.95 -7.64 12.16
N SER A 21 -3.49 -8.11 13.33
CA SER A 21 -4.37 -8.33 14.48
C SER A 21 -5.02 -7.02 14.95
N LEU A 22 -4.30 -5.89 14.86
CA LEU A 22 -4.86 -4.56 15.15
C LEU A 22 -6.02 -4.21 14.22
N ALA A 23 -5.86 -4.48 12.92
CA ALA A 23 -6.90 -4.28 11.92
C ALA A 23 -8.12 -5.19 12.18
N ALA A 24 -7.88 -6.48 12.43
CA ALA A 24 -8.92 -7.45 12.75
C ALA A 24 -9.74 -7.06 14.00
N ARG A 25 -9.13 -6.41 15.00
CA ARG A 25 -9.84 -5.90 16.18
C ARG A 25 -10.62 -4.61 15.92
N ARG A 26 -10.07 -3.68 15.13
CA ARG A 26 -10.63 -2.32 14.97
C ARG A 26 -11.65 -2.21 13.84
N LEU A 27 -11.47 -2.94 12.74
CA LEU A 27 -12.32 -2.82 11.56
C LEU A 27 -13.77 -3.27 11.81
N PRO A 28 -14.05 -4.40 12.51
CA PRO A 28 -15.43 -4.80 12.78
C PRO A 28 -16.20 -3.78 13.62
N ALA A 29 -15.50 -3.06 14.52
CA ALA A 29 -16.06 -1.95 15.30
C ALA A 29 -16.57 -0.81 14.42
N ARG A 30 -15.79 -0.48 13.38
CA ARG A 30 -15.98 0.69 12.53
C ARG A 30 -16.88 0.44 11.33
N TYR A 31 -16.87 -0.79 10.80
CA TYR A 31 -17.56 -1.22 9.58
C TYR A 31 -18.41 -2.46 9.86
N ARG A 32 -19.49 -2.28 10.62
CA ARG A 32 -20.38 -3.36 11.08
C ARG A 32 -20.97 -4.25 9.98
N LYS A 33 -21.07 -3.72 8.77
CA LYS A 33 -21.65 -4.40 7.60
C LYS A 33 -20.59 -5.00 6.67
N ALA A 34 -19.31 -4.75 6.92
CA ALA A 34 -18.24 -5.23 6.06
C ALA A 34 -17.80 -6.63 6.45
N SER A 35 -17.58 -7.50 5.47
CA SER A 35 -16.88 -8.77 5.66
C SER A 35 -15.39 -8.51 5.83
N ILE A 36 -14.79 -9.05 6.88
CA ILE A 36 -13.35 -8.94 7.14
C ILE A 36 -12.70 -10.29 6.92
N VAL A 37 -11.70 -10.33 6.03
CA VAL A 37 -10.90 -11.52 5.73
C VAL A 37 -9.47 -11.25 6.18
N LEU A 38 -8.91 -12.12 7.01
CA LEU A 38 -7.55 -12.06 7.51
C LEU A 38 -6.74 -13.20 6.90
N VAL A 39 -5.66 -12.86 6.21
CA VAL A 39 -4.84 -13.80 5.46
C VAL A 39 -3.44 -13.86 6.07
N ASP A 40 -2.93 -15.05 6.39
CA ASP A 40 -1.52 -15.24 6.77
C ASP A 40 -1.10 -16.68 6.46
N ARG A 41 0.17 -16.90 6.11
CA ARG A 41 0.72 -18.24 5.85
C ARG A 41 0.82 -19.07 7.13
N ASP A 42 0.95 -18.41 8.27
CA ASP A 42 1.16 -19.02 9.58
C ASP A 42 -0.18 -19.20 10.29
N ALA A 43 -0.66 -20.44 10.33
CA ALA A 43 -1.89 -20.81 11.02
C ALA A 43 -1.90 -20.42 12.50
N SER A 44 -0.75 -20.46 13.17
CA SER A 44 -0.65 -20.11 14.59
C SER A 44 -0.92 -18.62 14.83
N ARG A 45 -0.46 -17.74 13.92
CA ARG A 45 -0.75 -16.30 13.97
C ARG A 45 -2.24 -16.03 13.77
N LEU A 46 -2.86 -16.70 12.80
CA LEU A 46 -4.29 -16.60 12.55
C LEU A 46 -5.08 -17.01 13.80
N GLN A 47 -4.76 -18.16 14.40
CA GLN A 47 -5.41 -18.64 15.61
C GLN A 47 -5.24 -17.67 16.78
N GLY A 48 -4.05 -17.10 16.96
CA GLY A 48 -3.74 -16.13 18.01
C GLY A 48 -4.41 -14.76 17.85
N VAL A 49 -5.05 -14.45 16.72
CA VAL A 49 -5.84 -13.23 16.57
C VAL A 49 -7.19 -13.38 17.27
N ASP A 50 -7.29 -12.73 18.43
CA ASP A 50 -8.55 -12.44 19.11
C ASP A 50 -9.20 -11.18 18.53
N ALA A 51 -10.41 -11.34 18.00
CA ALA A 51 -11.20 -10.29 17.37
C ALA A 51 -12.61 -10.28 17.97
N PRO A 52 -13.18 -9.09 18.27
CA PRO A 52 -14.48 -8.97 18.96
C PRO A 52 -15.69 -9.33 18.08
N SER A 53 -15.47 -9.76 16.85
CA SER A 53 -16.51 -10.14 15.89
C SER A 53 -15.92 -11.16 14.92
N PRO A 54 -16.76 -11.98 14.26
CA PRO A 54 -16.27 -12.97 13.29
C PRO A 54 -15.42 -12.32 12.19
N VAL A 55 -14.19 -12.80 12.08
CA VAL A 55 -13.25 -12.48 11.00
C VAL A 55 -12.95 -13.79 10.30
N GLU A 56 -13.13 -13.84 8.98
CA GLU A 56 -12.76 -15.00 8.18
C GLU A 56 -11.24 -15.12 8.18
N LYS A 57 -10.72 -16.29 8.54
CA LYS A 57 -9.27 -16.55 8.61
C LYS A 57 -8.90 -17.47 7.45
N VAL A 58 -8.00 -17.03 6.59
CA VAL A 58 -7.54 -17.79 5.43
C VAL A 58 -6.04 -18.04 5.57
N GLN A 59 -5.64 -19.31 5.57
CA GLN A 59 -4.24 -19.69 5.59
C GLN A 59 -3.69 -19.69 4.16
N ASP A 60 -3.01 -18.60 3.76
CA ASP A 60 -2.43 -18.44 2.43
C ASP A 60 -1.30 -17.40 2.45
N ASP A 61 -0.46 -17.40 1.41
CA ASP A 61 0.45 -16.30 1.16
C ASP A 61 -0.32 -15.03 0.74
N ALA A 62 0.11 -13.87 1.25
CA ALA A 62 -0.56 -12.61 1.02
C ALA A 62 -0.65 -12.23 -0.46
N LEU A 63 0.42 -12.42 -1.23
CA LEU A 63 0.45 -12.07 -2.66
C LEU A 63 -0.24 -13.13 -3.51
N THR A 64 -0.10 -14.41 -3.16
CA THR A 64 -0.84 -15.50 -3.80
C THR A 64 -2.34 -15.27 -3.67
N PHE A 65 -2.84 -15.03 -2.45
CA PHE A 65 -4.24 -14.76 -2.20
C PHE A 65 -4.72 -13.50 -2.93
N LEU A 66 -3.97 -12.39 -2.84
CA LEU A 66 -4.32 -11.15 -3.52
C LEU A 66 -4.42 -11.30 -5.04
N ASN A 67 -3.62 -12.18 -5.65
CA ASN A 67 -3.68 -12.47 -7.09
C ASN A 67 -4.96 -13.20 -7.53
N THR A 68 -5.74 -13.75 -6.60
CA THR A 68 -7.03 -14.42 -6.89
C THR A 68 -8.22 -13.47 -6.87
N LEU A 69 -8.02 -12.24 -6.37
CA LEU A 69 -9.08 -11.26 -6.20
C LEU A 69 -9.25 -10.41 -7.45
N GLU A 70 -10.50 -10.18 -7.86
CA GLU A 70 -10.83 -9.38 -9.04
C GLU A 70 -11.89 -8.29 -8.73
N ARG A 71 -12.42 -8.21 -7.50
CA ARG A 71 -13.49 -7.27 -7.15
C ARG A 71 -12.94 -5.86 -6.87
N PRO A 72 -13.21 -4.83 -7.70
CA PRO A 72 -12.52 -3.53 -7.60
C PRO A 72 -12.85 -2.75 -6.32
N ASN A 73 -14.06 -2.93 -5.76
CA ASN A 73 -14.49 -2.22 -4.54
C ASN A 73 -13.99 -2.85 -3.23
N LEU A 74 -13.22 -3.94 -3.32
CA LEU A 74 -12.61 -4.59 -2.16
C LEU A 74 -11.46 -3.73 -1.62
N TRP A 75 -11.39 -3.64 -0.30
CA TRP A 75 -10.32 -2.92 0.39
C TRP A 75 -9.19 -3.86 0.79
N ILE A 76 -7.96 -3.41 0.63
CA ILE A 76 -6.73 -4.11 0.97
C ILE A 76 -6.05 -3.34 2.11
N VAL A 77 -5.77 -4.04 3.21
CA VAL A 77 -4.92 -3.57 4.30
C VAL A 77 -3.60 -4.34 4.24
N PRO A 78 -2.51 -3.75 3.71
CA PRO A 78 -1.21 -4.40 3.66
C PRO A 78 -0.55 -4.36 5.05
N ALA A 79 -0.56 -5.48 5.77
CA ALA A 79 0.01 -5.63 7.11
C ALA A 79 1.19 -6.63 7.17
N VAL A 80 1.78 -6.93 6.02
CA VAL A 80 3.03 -7.70 5.84
C VAL A 80 4.21 -6.74 5.58
N PRO A 81 5.45 -7.10 5.96
CA PRO A 81 6.62 -6.21 5.91
C PRO A 81 7.23 -6.13 4.49
N ILE A 82 6.39 -5.86 3.49
CA ILE A 82 6.75 -5.74 2.07
C ILE A 82 5.95 -4.60 1.44
N HIS A 83 6.44 -4.03 0.35
CA HIS A 83 5.65 -3.09 -0.44
C HIS A 83 4.64 -3.84 -1.33
N VAL A 84 3.53 -4.28 -0.72
CA VAL A 84 2.51 -5.15 -1.36
C VAL A 84 2.05 -4.64 -2.72
N ALA A 85 1.74 -3.35 -2.85
CA ALA A 85 1.25 -2.78 -4.10
C ALA A 85 2.27 -2.94 -5.24
N TRP A 86 3.54 -2.64 -4.97
CA TRP A 86 4.62 -2.79 -5.95
C TRP A 86 4.89 -4.25 -6.29
N GLN A 87 4.95 -5.15 -5.30
CA GLN A 87 5.16 -6.57 -5.56
C GLN A 87 4.02 -7.19 -6.37
N TRP A 88 2.78 -6.78 -6.08
CA TRP A 88 1.62 -7.21 -6.87
C TRP A 88 1.70 -6.70 -8.31
N VAL A 89 1.95 -5.40 -8.52
CA VAL A 89 2.08 -4.83 -9.89
C VAL A 89 3.19 -5.54 -10.66
N LEU A 90 4.38 -5.67 -10.06
CA LEU A 90 5.50 -6.37 -10.68
C LEU A 90 5.13 -7.81 -11.07
N SER A 91 4.50 -8.56 -10.16
CA SER A 91 4.06 -9.93 -10.42
C SER A 91 3.04 -10.01 -11.57
N ARG A 92 2.12 -9.05 -11.68
CA ARG A 92 1.14 -9.01 -12.78
C ARG A 92 1.82 -8.72 -14.11
N LEU A 93 2.75 -7.77 -14.16
CA LEU A 93 3.50 -7.43 -15.38
C LEU A 93 4.37 -8.59 -15.86
N GLN A 94 5.05 -9.30 -14.95
CA GLN A 94 5.89 -10.45 -15.28
C GLN A 94 5.13 -11.63 -15.91
N LYS A 95 3.80 -11.71 -15.71
CA LYS A 95 2.96 -12.72 -16.36
C LYS A 95 2.70 -12.41 -17.83
N VAL A 96 2.82 -11.15 -18.25
CA VAL A 96 2.41 -10.69 -19.60
C VAL A 96 3.52 -10.03 -20.40
N GLY A 97 4.72 -9.88 -19.83
CA GLY A 97 5.87 -9.30 -20.51
C GLY A 97 7.11 -9.23 -19.62
N SER A 98 8.07 -8.40 -20.02
CA SER A 98 9.35 -8.24 -19.31
C SER A 98 9.27 -7.15 -18.25
N ALA A 99 9.30 -7.52 -16.97
CA ALA A 99 9.35 -6.58 -15.85
C ALA A 99 10.37 -7.00 -14.80
N HIS A 100 11.15 -6.06 -14.28
CA HIS A 100 12.14 -6.31 -13.24
C HIS A 100 12.24 -5.15 -12.24
N PRO A 101 12.64 -5.43 -10.99
CA PRO A 101 12.92 -4.39 -10.00
C PRO A 101 13.98 -3.40 -10.49
N LEU A 102 13.85 -2.14 -10.09
CA LEU A 102 14.89 -1.13 -10.22
C LEU A 102 15.06 -0.38 -8.89
N PRO A 103 16.29 0.05 -8.55
CA PRO A 103 16.49 0.91 -7.39
C PRO A 103 15.80 2.25 -7.62
N VAL A 104 15.23 2.81 -6.55
CA VAL A 104 14.73 4.19 -6.58
C VAL A 104 15.93 5.14 -6.81
N PRO A 105 15.92 6.02 -7.83
CA PRO A 105 17.05 6.91 -8.12
C PRO A 105 17.44 7.79 -6.93
N ALA A 106 18.72 8.10 -6.78
CA ALA A 106 19.26 8.88 -5.65
C ALA A 106 18.68 10.30 -5.59
N GLU A 107 18.34 10.87 -6.75
CA GLU A 107 17.72 12.19 -6.91
C GLU A 107 16.36 12.29 -6.18
N MET A 108 15.72 11.15 -5.91
CA MET A 108 14.48 11.11 -5.13
C MET A 108 14.70 11.55 -3.68
N ASP A 109 15.90 11.32 -3.11
CA ASP A 109 16.18 11.58 -1.69
C ASP A 109 16.07 13.08 -1.37
N HIS A 110 16.42 13.94 -2.33
CA HIS A 110 16.31 15.40 -2.22
C HIS A 110 14.88 15.93 -2.43
N GLN A 111 13.98 15.07 -2.93
CA GLN A 111 12.61 15.46 -3.26
C GLN A 111 11.59 14.91 -2.27
N VAL A 112 12.00 14.17 -1.24
CA VAL A 112 11.10 13.59 -0.23
C VAL A 112 11.53 13.96 1.19
N PRO A 113 10.59 14.06 2.15
CA PRO A 113 10.93 14.36 3.53
C PRO A 113 11.54 13.15 4.23
N ASN A 114 12.63 13.37 4.98
CA ASN A 114 13.33 12.37 5.81
C ASN A 114 13.48 11.01 5.10
N PRO A 115 14.21 10.94 3.97
CA PRO A 115 14.41 9.71 3.22
C PRO A 115 15.12 8.65 4.09
N LEU A 116 14.65 7.41 4.00
CA LEU A 116 15.31 6.24 4.60
C LEU A 116 15.35 5.12 3.56
N ARG A 117 16.55 4.72 3.16
CA ARG A 117 16.77 3.60 2.24
C ARG A 117 16.95 2.29 3.00
N ILE A 118 16.27 1.25 2.55
CA ILE A 118 16.46 -0.13 3.02
C ILE A 118 17.01 -0.95 1.85
N ASP A 119 18.16 -1.58 2.08
CA ASP A 119 18.87 -2.45 1.15
C ASP A 119 19.15 -1.84 -0.24
N GLY A 120 19.17 -0.50 -0.32
CA GLY A 120 19.38 0.25 -1.56
C GLY A 120 18.19 0.28 -2.52
N GLU A 121 17.19 -0.60 -2.35
CA GLU A 121 16.06 -0.77 -3.26
C GLU A 121 14.80 -0.01 -2.85
N THR A 122 14.48 -0.02 -1.56
CA THR A 122 13.23 0.57 -1.03
C THR A 122 13.53 1.91 -0.39
N LEU A 123 12.78 2.94 -0.79
CA LEU A 123 12.84 4.26 -0.17
C LEU A 123 11.59 4.51 0.66
N TYR A 124 11.77 4.76 1.96
CA TYR A 124 10.75 5.29 2.84
C TYR A 124 10.87 6.81 2.92
N ALA A 125 9.74 7.49 3.05
CA ALA A 125 9.69 8.93 3.27
C ALA A 125 8.66 9.27 4.34
N SER A 126 8.95 10.29 5.15
CA SER A 126 8.10 10.67 6.27
C SER A 126 8.21 12.15 6.60
N PHE A 127 7.10 12.84 6.78
CA PHE A 127 7.11 14.15 7.43
C PHE A 127 7.39 14.07 8.95
N ALA A 128 7.13 12.91 9.56
CA ALA A 128 7.38 12.69 10.98
C ALA A 128 8.80 12.10 11.18
N HIS A 129 9.62 12.79 11.96
CA HIS A 129 10.92 12.30 12.46
C HIS A 129 10.80 11.66 13.86
N PHE A 130 9.58 11.27 14.24
CA PHE A 130 9.23 10.70 15.53
C PHE A 130 8.16 9.63 15.34
N LYS A 131 7.96 8.78 16.35
CA LYS A 131 6.91 7.77 16.34
C LYS A 131 5.54 8.41 16.55
N CYS A 132 4.71 8.40 15.52
CA CYS A 132 3.31 8.85 15.63
C CYS A 132 2.51 7.93 16.57
N PRO A 133 1.47 8.46 17.23
CA PRO A 133 0.52 7.63 17.98
C PRO A 133 -0.33 6.79 17.01
N ASP A 134 -0.74 5.60 17.45
CA ASP A 134 -1.54 4.66 16.66
C ASP A 134 -2.91 5.23 16.23
N ASN A 135 -3.37 6.34 16.82
CA ASN A 135 -4.67 6.95 16.54
C ASN A 135 -4.59 8.32 15.84
N CYS A 136 -3.46 8.65 15.21
CA CYS A 136 -3.32 9.89 14.45
C CYS A 136 -4.37 9.97 13.32
N PRO A 137 -5.32 10.93 13.31
CA PRO A 137 -6.41 10.99 12.32
C PRO A 137 -6.02 11.63 10.97
N GLU A 138 -4.73 11.92 10.79
CA GLU A 138 -4.16 12.56 9.60
C GLU A 138 -4.92 13.79 9.06
N PRO A 139 -5.18 14.83 9.88
CA PRO A 139 -5.88 16.03 9.39
C PRO A 139 -4.97 16.86 8.47
N ASP A 140 -5.55 17.65 7.56
CA ASP A 140 -4.74 18.33 6.52
C ASP A 140 -3.81 19.41 7.04
N LYS A 141 -4.24 20.17 8.05
CA LYS A 141 -3.58 21.43 8.43
C LYS A 141 -2.59 21.29 9.59
N ILE A 142 -2.88 20.41 10.55
CA ILE A 142 -2.16 20.34 11.84
C ILE A 142 -1.72 18.90 12.11
N CYS A 143 -0.58 18.72 12.76
CA CYS A 143 -0.20 17.44 13.34
C CYS A 143 -0.80 17.32 14.74
N THR A 144 -1.68 16.34 14.96
CA THR A 144 -2.36 16.16 16.26
C THR A 144 -1.43 15.71 17.38
N PHE A 145 -0.21 15.26 17.03
CA PHE A 145 0.78 14.88 18.02
C PHE A 145 1.63 16.07 18.48
N THR A 146 2.09 16.91 17.54
CA THR A 146 2.99 18.05 17.86
C THR A 146 2.27 19.38 18.03
N GLY A 147 1.00 19.48 17.62
CA GLY A 147 0.24 20.74 17.56
C GLY A 147 0.69 21.70 16.44
N LYS A 148 1.75 21.37 15.70
CA LYS A 148 2.33 22.25 14.67
C LYS A 148 1.59 22.14 13.33
N PRO A 149 1.65 23.19 12.48
CA PRO A 149 1.21 23.08 11.09
C PRO A 149 1.91 21.93 10.36
N ARG A 150 1.18 21.26 9.46
CA ARG A 150 1.78 20.23 8.60
C ARG A 150 2.63 20.88 7.51
N PRO A 151 3.83 20.34 7.22
CA PRO A 151 4.64 20.79 6.08
C PRO A 151 3.94 20.60 4.73
N GLY A 152 3.06 19.60 4.64
CA GLY A 152 2.29 19.32 3.44
C GLY A 152 1.51 18.00 3.54
N ILE A 153 1.10 17.50 2.37
CA ILE A 153 0.37 16.23 2.20
C ILE A 153 1.20 15.32 1.31
N LEU A 154 1.74 14.24 1.87
CA LEU A 154 2.84 13.51 1.23
C LEU A 154 2.44 12.86 -0.09
N TYR A 155 1.29 12.17 -0.17
CA TYR A 155 0.83 11.60 -1.45
C TYR A 155 0.63 12.66 -2.55
N ARG A 156 0.26 13.91 -2.21
CA ARG A 156 0.12 15.01 -3.18
C ARG A 156 1.47 15.58 -3.59
N HIS A 157 2.40 15.62 -2.65
CA HIS A 157 3.78 16.02 -2.89
C HIS A 157 4.46 15.06 -3.85
N LEU A 158 4.36 13.75 -3.58
CA LEU A 158 4.90 12.69 -4.43
C LEU A 158 4.33 12.71 -5.85
N ALA A 159 3.05 13.04 -6.02
CA ALA A 159 2.42 13.16 -7.34
C ALA A 159 2.97 14.33 -8.18
N ARG A 160 3.79 15.22 -7.60
CA ARG A 160 4.42 16.36 -8.28
C ARG A 160 5.94 16.19 -8.44
N VAL A 161 6.50 15.15 -7.84
CA VAL A 161 7.92 14.84 -7.98
C VAL A 161 8.22 14.46 -9.42
N SER A 162 9.36 14.92 -9.92
CA SER A 162 9.86 14.57 -11.25
C SER A 162 11.26 14.00 -11.13
N VAL A 163 11.45 12.81 -11.69
CA VAL A 163 12.77 12.16 -11.77
C VAL A 163 13.02 11.86 -13.25
N PRO A 164 14.11 12.37 -13.85
CA PRO A 164 14.39 12.17 -15.26
C PRO A 164 14.29 10.70 -15.68
N GLY A 165 13.58 10.44 -16.77
CA GLY A 165 13.39 9.10 -17.32
C GLY A 165 12.48 8.16 -16.51
N HIS A 166 11.77 8.66 -15.49
CA HIS A 166 10.86 7.85 -14.66
C HIS A 166 9.44 8.41 -14.65
N SER A 167 8.45 7.51 -14.76
CA SER A 167 7.06 7.84 -14.46
C SER A 167 6.75 7.56 -12.98
N ILE A 168 6.16 8.52 -12.28
CA ILE A 168 5.82 8.39 -10.85
C ILE A 168 4.34 8.04 -10.71
N HIS A 169 4.07 6.95 -10.00
CA HIS A 169 2.73 6.45 -9.72
C HIS A 169 2.47 6.49 -8.22
N VAL A 170 1.37 7.10 -7.78
CA VAL A 170 1.06 7.25 -6.35
C VAL A 170 -0.25 6.58 -6.00
N LEU A 171 -0.16 5.47 -5.26
CA LEU A 171 -1.29 4.80 -4.63
C LEU A 171 -1.55 5.41 -3.26
N ARG A 172 -2.67 6.12 -3.12
CA ARG A 172 -3.04 6.72 -1.83
C ARG A 172 -3.57 5.65 -0.86
N SER A 173 -2.91 5.56 0.30
CA SER A 173 -3.41 4.84 1.46
C SER A 173 -4.34 5.73 2.29
N TRP A 174 -5.49 5.18 2.65
CA TRP A 174 -6.54 5.81 3.45
C TRP A 174 -6.61 5.17 4.82
N GLN A 175 -6.82 6.00 5.84
CA GLN A 175 -7.03 5.49 7.18
C GLN A 175 -8.45 4.92 7.32
N LEU A 176 -8.56 3.60 7.46
CA LEU A 176 -9.81 2.87 7.66
C LEU A 176 -10.19 2.80 9.15
N ALA A 177 -9.19 2.69 10.01
CA ALA A 177 -9.32 2.81 11.46
C ALA A 177 -8.01 3.41 12.02
N PRO A 178 -7.99 3.90 13.28
CA PRO A 178 -6.73 4.22 13.96
C PRO A 178 -5.65 3.17 13.67
N GLY A 179 -4.52 3.57 13.07
CA GLY A 179 -3.37 2.70 12.82
C GLY A 179 -3.57 1.66 11.72
N VAL A 180 -4.65 1.75 10.96
CA VAL A 180 -5.01 0.82 9.87
C VAL A 180 -5.20 1.60 8.59
N GLY A 181 -4.20 1.53 7.71
CA GLY A 181 -4.23 2.12 6.38
C GLY A 181 -4.58 1.07 5.31
N GLY A 182 -5.25 1.50 4.24
CA GLY A 182 -5.56 0.62 3.13
C GLY A 182 -5.91 1.37 1.85
N TYR A 183 -6.10 0.62 0.77
CA TYR A 183 -6.50 1.13 -0.54
C TYR A 183 -7.44 0.12 -1.20
N THR A 184 -8.16 0.53 -2.25
CA THR A 184 -9.03 -0.38 -3.00
C THR A 184 -8.24 -1.18 -4.01
N LEU A 185 -8.70 -2.39 -4.31
CA LEU A 185 -8.18 -3.19 -5.41
C LEU A 185 -8.34 -2.46 -6.75
N GLY A 186 -9.42 -1.71 -6.94
CA GLY A 186 -9.64 -0.87 -8.12
C GLY A 186 -8.51 0.14 -8.36
N HIS A 187 -8.11 0.92 -7.34
CA HIS A 187 -6.97 1.83 -7.50
C HIS A 187 -5.65 1.10 -7.77
N LEU A 188 -5.49 -0.11 -7.23
CA LEU A 188 -4.30 -0.92 -7.51
C LEU A 188 -4.28 -1.40 -8.98
N HIS A 189 -5.44 -1.74 -9.55
CA HIS A 189 -5.58 -1.99 -10.99
C HIS A 189 -5.33 -0.73 -11.84
N ASP A 190 -5.79 0.45 -11.40
CA ASP A 190 -5.52 1.70 -12.12
C ASP A 190 -4.02 1.96 -12.25
N ILE A 191 -3.26 1.72 -11.17
CA ILE A 191 -1.80 1.78 -11.20
C ILE A 191 -1.22 0.76 -12.18
N LEU A 192 -1.69 -0.50 -12.14
CA LEU A 192 -1.21 -1.54 -13.05
C LEU A 192 -1.44 -1.13 -14.51
N HIS A 193 -2.64 -0.66 -14.87
CA HIS A 193 -2.96 -0.22 -16.22
C HIS A 193 -2.09 0.99 -16.64
N ALA A 194 -1.85 1.93 -15.74
CA ALA A 194 -1.01 3.09 -16.02
C ALA A 194 0.47 2.69 -16.27
N VAL A 195 0.98 1.69 -15.56
CA VAL A 195 2.32 1.14 -15.81
C VAL A 195 2.35 0.34 -17.11
N GLU A 196 1.35 -0.53 -17.34
CA GLU A 196 1.27 -1.37 -18.55
C GLU A 196 1.26 -0.54 -19.84
N ALA A 197 0.62 0.64 -19.81
CA ALA A 197 0.40 1.48 -20.98
C ALA A 197 1.70 2.10 -21.55
N VAL A 198 2.75 2.24 -20.75
CA VAL A 198 3.97 2.96 -21.15
C VAL A 198 5.19 2.13 -20.75
N PRO A 199 5.91 1.49 -21.69
CA PRO A 199 7.21 0.90 -21.41
C PRO A 199 8.20 1.94 -20.87
N GLY A 200 9.09 1.54 -19.98
CA GLY A 200 10.10 2.41 -19.40
C GLY A 200 10.35 2.13 -17.93
N ARG A 201 10.78 3.18 -17.21
CA ARG A 201 11.09 3.10 -15.78
C ARG A 201 9.98 3.76 -14.98
N HIS A 202 9.56 3.09 -13.92
CA HIS A 202 8.45 3.52 -13.08
C HIS A 202 8.87 3.51 -11.63
N ILE A 203 8.34 4.46 -10.86
CA ILE A 203 8.43 4.47 -9.41
C ILE A 203 7.00 4.40 -8.89
N LEU A 204 6.71 3.34 -8.13
CA LEU A 204 5.43 3.24 -7.43
C LEU A 204 5.63 3.66 -5.98
N ALA A 205 4.77 4.56 -5.52
CA ALA A 205 4.68 4.97 -4.13
C ALA A 205 3.33 4.57 -3.54
N THR A 206 3.33 3.93 -2.37
CA THR A 206 2.13 3.84 -1.52
C THR A 206 2.25 4.88 -0.42
N SER A 207 1.30 5.82 -0.31
CA SER A 207 1.44 6.95 0.61
C SER A 207 0.15 7.38 1.29
N CYS A 208 0.22 7.68 2.59
CA CYS A 208 -0.81 8.41 3.31
C CYS A 208 -0.49 9.92 3.34
N SER A 209 -1.05 10.67 4.28
CA SER A 209 -0.75 12.10 4.39
C SER A 209 0.64 12.39 4.96
N CYS A 210 1.24 11.43 5.69
CA CYS A 210 2.52 11.60 6.40
C CYS A 210 3.65 10.69 5.93
N HIS A 211 3.35 9.45 5.53
CA HIS A 211 4.33 8.39 5.31
C HIS A 211 4.18 7.81 3.90
N ALA A 212 5.28 7.35 3.34
CA ALA A 212 5.32 6.66 2.06
C ALA A 212 6.37 5.56 2.04
N VAL A 213 6.12 4.57 1.19
CA VAL A 213 7.10 3.57 0.75
C VAL A 213 7.14 3.62 -0.78
N LEU A 214 8.34 3.58 -1.36
CA LEU A 214 8.59 3.69 -2.79
C LEU A 214 9.53 2.59 -3.26
N ASN A 215 9.23 2.02 -4.43
CA ASN A 215 10.09 1.08 -5.14
C ASN A 215 10.06 1.38 -6.65
N GLY A 216 11.18 1.11 -7.32
CA GLY A 216 11.29 1.23 -8.78
C GLY A 216 11.03 -0.09 -9.50
N LEU A 217 10.58 -0.03 -10.75
CA LEU A 217 10.56 -1.15 -11.68
C LEU A 217 10.81 -0.67 -13.10
N ALA A 218 11.34 -1.56 -13.94
CA ALA A 218 11.35 -1.40 -15.39
C ALA A 218 10.24 -2.23 -16.00
N TRP A 219 9.58 -1.69 -17.03
CA TRP A 219 8.61 -2.38 -17.85
C TRP A 219 9.04 -2.34 -19.32
N GLY A 220 9.27 -3.51 -19.91
CA GLY A 220 9.68 -3.66 -21.31
C GLY A 220 8.52 -3.64 -22.30
N GLY A 221 7.28 -3.72 -21.82
CA GLY A 221 6.09 -3.90 -22.66
C GLY A 221 5.63 -5.35 -22.69
N LYS A 222 4.43 -5.55 -23.26
CA LYS A 222 3.89 -6.88 -23.55
C LYS A 222 4.66 -7.42 -24.75
N ASP A 223 5.79 -8.08 -24.52
CA ASP A 223 6.41 -8.90 -25.54
C ASP A 223 5.39 -9.98 -25.92
N PHE A 224 4.86 -9.90 -27.15
CA PHE A 224 3.95 -10.88 -27.73
C PHE A 224 4.66 -12.24 -27.70
N ARG A 225 4.39 -13.06 -26.67
CA ARG A 225 4.87 -14.44 -26.68
C ARG A 225 4.09 -15.19 -27.74
N ALA A 226 4.84 -15.60 -28.76
CA ALA A 226 4.47 -16.46 -29.84
C ALA A 226 3.57 -17.61 -29.37
N HIS A 227 2.60 -17.95 -30.21
CA HIS A 227 1.98 -19.27 -30.21
C HIS A 227 3.04 -20.36 -30.01
N ALA A 228 2.92 -21.10 -28.93
CA ALA A 228 3.36 -22.48 -28.79
C ALA A 228 2.42 -23.16 -27.80
#